data_AF-E2AIV9-F1
#
_entry.id   AF-E2AIV9-F1
#
_cell.length_a   1.000
_cell.length_b   1.000
_cell.length_c   1.000
_cell.angle_alpha   90.00
_cell.angle_beta   90.00
_cell.angle_gamma   90.00
#
_symmetry.space_group_name_H-M   'P 1'
#
loop_
_entity.id
_entity.type
_entity.pdbx_description
1 polymer ?
#
loop_
_entity_poly.entity_id
_entity_poly.type
_entity_poly.pdbx_seq_one_letter_code
_entity_poly.pdbx_strand_id
1 'polypeptide(L)'
;LPFRVWLPYDCNKPLMFWITFVHQFITSIFATIISVGTDTLICGLFLQTCVQFEIFECRLQLAINTKAQCPEYFSQISSDKGKTMSKYIKHHLSIYNYAKTLNSIFNQVLFCQFFGSILLLCTSVYYISTHITGSEVATMSMYTVCMFAQIFVYCWSGNEVILKVISHLYKSYVNLCFLN
;
A
#
# COMPACT_ATOMS: atom_id res chain seq x y z
N LEU A 1 -9.16 21.28 -31.10
CA LEU A 1 -9.56 20.67 -29.83
C LEU A 1 -8.31 20.31 -29.05
N PRO A 2 -8.30 20.45 -27.70
CA PRO A 2 -7.17 20.11 -26.84
C PRO A 2 -6.78 18.62 -26.89
N PHE A 3 -7.74 17.72 -27.17
CA PHE A 3 -7.46 16.29 -27.38
C PHE A 3 -8.06 15.80 -28.70
N ARG A 4 -7.32 14.91 -29.39
CA ARG A 4 -7.76 14.31 -30.66
C ARG A 4 -8.80 13.24 -30.37
N VAL A 5 -10.07 13.55 -30.61
CA VAL A 5 -11.23 12.67 -30.37
C VAL A 5 -12.03 12.52 -31.65
N TRP A 6 -12.51 11.30 -31.92
CA TRP A 6 -13.42 11.03 -33.03
C TRP A 6 -14.85 11.44 -32.62
N LEU A 7 -15.40 12.45 -33.30
CA LEU A 7 -16.74 12.96 -33.06
C LEU A 7 -17.63 12.69 -34.28
N PRO A 8 -18.88 12.22 -34.09
CA PRO A 8 -19.80 11.97 -35.19
C PRO A 8 -20.45 13.24 -35.78
N TYR A 9 -19.99 14.44 -35.38
CA TYR A 9 -20.53 15.73 -35.84
C TYR A 9 -19.40 16.69 -36.29
N ASP A 10 -19.67 17.50 -37.31
CA ASP A 10 -18.72 18.46 -37.87
C ASP A 10 -18.43 19.63 -36.90
N CYS A 11 -17.17 19.73 -36.46
CA CYS A 11 -16.67 20.79 -35.60
C CYS A 11 -16.49 22.16 -36.31
N ASN A 12 -16.94 22.30 -37.56
CA ASN A 12 -16.83 23.55 -38.32
C ASN A 12 -17.81 24.65 -37.85
N LYS A 13 -18.84 24.30 -37.07
CA LYS A 13 -19.76 25.29 -36.47
C LYS A 13 -19.20 25.80 -35.14
N PRO A 14 -19.11 27.13 -34.92
CA PRO A 14 -18.45 27.70 -33.75
C PRO A 14 -19.11 27.27 -32.42
N LEU A 15 -20.45 27.11 -32.41
CA LEU A 15 -21.20 26.73 -31.21
C LEU A 15 -20.91 25.28 -30.76
N MET A 16 -20.84 24.34 -31.69
CA MET A 16 -20.49 22.93 -31.42
C MET A 16 -19.01 22.79 -31.01
N PHE A 17 -18.13 23.59 -31.60
CA PHE A 17 -16.72 23.65 -31.22
C PHE A 17 -16.55 24.07 -29.76
N TRP A 18 -17.19 25.18 -29.34
CA TRP A 18 -17.10 25.67 -27.96
C TRP A 18 -17.68 24.70 -26.94
N ILE A 19 -18.81 24.05 -27.24
CA ILE A 19 -19.39 23.01 -26.37
C ILE A 19 -18.40 21.86 -26.17
N THR A 20 -17.81 21.36 -27.27
CA THR A 20 -16.89 20.23 -27.20
C THR A 20 -15.59 20.61 -26.50
N PHE A 21 -15.11 21.85 -26.67
CA PHE A 21 -13.95 22.38 -25.98
C PHE A 21 -14.16 22.43 -24.47
N VAL A 22 -15.29 23.00 -24.00
CA VAL A 22 -15.63 23.06 -22.58
C VAL A 22 -15.81 21.66 -22.01
N HIS A 23 -16.47 20.77 -22.75
CA HIS A 23 -16.64 19.38 -22.33
C HIS A 23 -15.29 18.66 -22.16
N GLN A 24 -14.38 18.76 -23.14
CA GLN A 24 -13.04 18.15 -23.04
C GLN A 24 -12.23 18.73 -21.87
N PHE A 25 -12.34 20.03 -21.63
CA PHE A 25 -11.66 20.69 -20.52
C PHE A 25 -12.17 20.21 -19.16
N ILE A 26 -13.49 20.16 -18.97
CA ILE A 26 -14.12 19.64 -17.76
C ILE A 26 -13.74 18.18 -17.53
N THR A 27 -13.85 17.33 -18.55
CA THR A 27 -13.49 15.91 -18.45
C THR A 27 -12.01 15.73 -18.11
N SER A 28 -11.12 16.55 -18.67
CA SER A 28 -9.70 16.52 -18.33
C SER A 28 -9.46 16.88 -16.87
N ILE A 29 -10.12 17.93 -16.35
CA ILE A 29 -10.01 18.31 -14.93
C ILE A 29 -10.48 17.15 -14.04
N PHE A 30 -11.66 16.59 -14.30
CA PHE A 30 -12.16 15.46 -13.53
C PHE A 30 -11.23 14.25 -13.59
N ALA A 31 -10.70 13.90 -14.77
CA ALA A 31 -9.76 12.80 -14.93
C ALA A 31 -8.49 13.02 -14.08
N THR A 32 -7.92 14.24 -14.11
CA THR A 32 -6.75 14.56 -13.28
C THR A 32 -7.05 14.49 -11.78
N ILE A 33 -8.20 15.01 -11.33
CA ILE A 33 -8.60 14.94 -9.92
C ILE A 33 -8.78 13.50 -9.47
N ILE A 34 -9.45 12.67 -10.27
CA ILE A 34 -9.66 11.25 -9.96
C ILE A 34 -8.30 10.54 -9.87
N SER A 35 -7.40 10.74 -10.85
CA SER A 35 -6.08 10.10 -10.85
C SER A 35 -5.24 10.50 -9.62
N VAL A 36 -5.12 11.79 -9.34
CA VAL A 36 -4.36 12.29 -8.18
C VAL A 36 -4.99 11.82 -6.87
N GLY A 37 -6.33 11.83 -6.80
CA GLY A 37 -7.08 11.31 -5.67
C GLY A 37 -6.84 9.83 -5.44
N THR A 38 -6.88 9.00 -6.49
CA THR A 38 -6.61 7.57 -6.38
C THR A 38 -5.19 7.28 -5.93
N ASP A 39 -4.19 7.99 -6.49
CA ASP A 39 -2.79 7.83 -6.11
C ASP A 39 -2.61 8.19 -4.63
N THR A 40 -3.18 9.32 -4.20
CA THR A 40 -3.12 9.78 -2.80
C THR A 40 -3.81 8.82 -1.84
N LEU A 41 -4.98 8.29 -2.21
CA LEU A 41 -5.71 7.31 -1.41
C LEU A 41 -4.92 6.01 -1.23
N ILE A 42 -4.29 5.51 -2.30
CA ILE A 42 -3.44 4.32 -2.23
C ILE A 42 -2.23 4.57 -1.32
N CYS A 43 -1.55 5.71 -1.47
CA CYS A 43 -0.44 6.12 -0.60
C CYS A 43 -0.89 6.19 0.88
N GLY A 44 -2.04 6.80 1.14
CA GLY A 44 -2.59 6.98 2.48
C GLY A 44 -2.97 5.66 3.15
N LEU A 45 -3.63 4.74 2.42
CA LEU A 45 -3.97 3.41 2.92
C LEU A 45 -2.72 2.60 3.26
N PHE A 46 -1.67 2.72 2.43
CA PHE A 46 -0.39 2.06 2.68
C PHE A 46 0.27 2.58 3.96
N LEU A 47 0.43 3.90 4.09
CA LEU A 47 1.01 4.53 5.29
C LEU A 47 0.21 4.21 6.54
N GLN A 48 -1.12 4.30 6.46
CA GLN A 48 -2.00 3.95 7.57
C GLN A 48 -1.78 2.50 8.01
N THR A 49 -1.60 1.58 7.07
CA THR A 49 -1.34 0.18 7.39
C THR A 49 0.00 -0.03 8.10
N CYS A 50 1.07 0.64 7.65
CA CYS A 50 2.37 0.63 8.34
C CYS A 50 2.25 1.14 9.78
N VAL A 51 1.55 2.26 9.99
CA VAL A 51 1.34 2.84 11.32
C VAL A 51 0.50 1.91 12.21
N GLN A 52 -0.58 1.33 11.68
CA GLN A 52 -1.41 0.38 12.42
C GLN A 52 -0.60 -0.86 12.84
N PHE A 53 0.33 -1.31 12.00
CA PHE A 53 1.24 -2.39 12.33
C PHE A 53 2.21 -2.02 13.46
N GLU A 54 2.83 -0.83 13.42
CA GLU A 54 3.71 -0.36 14.51
C GLU A 54 2.98 -0.17 15.84
N ILE A 55 1.77 0.40 15.81
CA ILE A 55 0.93 0.57 17.01
C ILE A 55 0.62 -0.80 17.61
N PHE A 56 0.29 -1.77 16.76
CA PHE A 56 0.01 -3.13 17.19
C PHE A 56 1.26 -3.78 17.82
N GLU A 57 2.44 -3.64 17.21
CA GLU A 57 3.72 -4.09 17.76
C GLU A 57 3.98 -3.46 19.15
N CYS A 58 3.80 -2.15 19.29
CA CYS A 58 4.02 -1.43 20.55
C CYS A 58 3.08 -1.92 21.65
N ARG A 59 1.78 -2.06 21.35
CA ARG A 59 0.78 -2.59 22.30
C ARG A 59 1.11 -4.02 22.73
N LEU A 60 1.65 -4.82 21.82
CA LEU A 60 2.10 -6.17 22.09
C LEU A 60 3.25 -6.19 23.10
N GLN A 61 4.28 -5.37 22.85
CA GLN A 61 5.45 -5.26 23.71
C GLN A 61 5.07 -4.75 25.11
N LEU A 62 4.18 -3.77 25.20
CA LEU A 62 3.64 -3.28 26.48
C LEU A 62 2.91 -4.39 27.24
N ALA A 63 2.04 -5.15 26.57
CA ALA A 63 1.29 -6.25 27.20
C ALA A 63 2.18 -7.39 27.73
N ILE A 64 3.38 -7.57 27.14
CA ILE A 64 4.41 -8.49 27.61
C ILE A 64 5.17 -7.88 28.80
N ASN A 65 5.66 -6.64 28.69
CA ASN A 65 6.49 -5.99 29.71
C ASN A 65 5.72 -5.66 31.00
N THR A 66 4.48 -5.16 30.90
CA THR A 66 3.64 -4.86 32.09
C THR A 66 3.37 -6.11 32.93
N LYS A 67 3.37 -7.30 32.32
CA LYS A 67 3.20 -8.56 33.06
C LYS A 67 4.51 -9.08 33.67
N ALA A 68 5.66 -8.72 33.12
CA ALA A 68 6.95 -9.01 33.74
C ALA A 68 7.19 -8.17 35.01
N GLN A 69 6.62 -6.97 35.07
CA GLN A 69 6.83 -6.02 36.17
C GLN A 69 5.82 -6.15 37.33
N CYS A 70 4.71 -6.87 37.14
CA CYS A 70 3.69 -7.04 38.19
C CYS A 70 3.19 -8.51 38.27
N PRO A 71 4.02 -9.44 38.79
CA PRO A 71 3.60 -10.83 39.00
C PRO A 71 2.59 -10.98 40.15
N GLU A 72 2.66 -10.07 41.13
CA GLU A 72 2.05 -10.26 42.45
C GLU A 72 0.55 -9.93 42.52
N TYR A 73 0.07 -8.89 41.81
CA TYR A 73 -1.34 -8.47 41.93
C TYR A 73 -2.33 -9.37 41.15
N PHE A 74 -1.86 -10.09 40.12
CA PHE A 74 -2.70 -11.02 39.35
C PHE A 74 -2.60 -12.48 39.85
N SER A 75 -1.72 -12.75 40.82
CA SER A 75 -1.42 -14.09 41.34
C SER A 75 -2.57 -14.74 42.13
N GLN A 76 -3.59 -13.97 42.54
CA GLN A 76 -4.77 -14.53 43.22
C GLN A 76 -5.76 -15.24 42.27
N ILE A 77 -5.61 -15.11 40.95
CA ILE A 77 -6.40 -15.87 39.95
C ILE A 77 -5.43 -16.53 38.97
N SER A 78 -4.80 -17.64 39.36
CA SER A 78 -4.74 -18.86 38.54
C SER A 78 -3.59 -19.77 38.94
N SER A 79 -3.92 -20.84 39.66
CA SER A 79 -3.47 -22.18 39.25
C SER A 79 -3.79 -22.35 37.77
N ASP A 80 -2.78 -22.68 36.95
CA ASP A 80 -2.88 -23.51 35.74
C ASP A 80 -1.85 -23.11 34.64
N LYS A 81 -0.88 -23.98 34.38
CA LYS A 81 0.06 -23.90 33.24
C LYS A 81 -0.68 -23.84 31.89
N GLY A 82 -1.93 -24.31 31.81
CA GLY A 82 -2.79 -24.26 30.62
C GLY A 82 -3.25 -22.86 30.20
N LYS A 83 -3.44 -21.92 31.15
CA LYS A 83 -3.88 -20.54 30.84
C LYS A 83 -2.78 -19.67 30.23
N THR A 84 -1.53 -19.94 30.56
CA THR A 84 -0.36 -19.25 29.98
C THR A 84 -0.20 -19.63 28.51
N MET A 85 -0.28 -20.92 28.20
CA MET A 85 -0.21 -21.46 26.83
C MET A 85 -1.38 -20.96 25.95
N SER A 86 -2.61 -20.97 26.50
CA SER A 86 -3.80 -20.44 25.81
C SER A 86 -3.66 -18.95 25.44
N LYS A 87 -2.97 -18.16 26.27
CA LYS A 87 -2.69 -16.74 25.99
C LYS A 87 -1.68 -16.55 24.86
N TYR A 88 -0.60 -17.33 24.82
CA TYR A 88 0.37 -17.28 23.70
C TYR A 88 -0.27 -17.71 22.38
N ILE A 89 -1.13 -18.73 22.42
CA ILE A 89 -1.87 -19.20 21.23
C ILE A 89 -2.84 -18.13 20.74
N LYS A 90 -3.64 -17.50 21.63
CA LYS A 90 -4.54 -16.40 21.25
C LYS A 90 -3.78 -15.19 20.69
N HIS A 91 -2.60 -14.91 21.23
CA HIS A 91 -1.73 -13.84 20.78
C HIS A 91 -1.19 -14.10 19.37
N HIS A 92 -0.62 -15.28 19.12
CA HIS A 92 -0.18 -15.70 17.78
C HIS A 92 -1.33 -15.72 16.78
N LEU A 93 -2.49 -16.21 17.17
CA LEU A 93 -3.68 -16.26 16.30
C LEU A 93 -4.16 -14.85 15.92
N SER A 94 -4.10 -13.88 16.84
CA SER A 94 -4.51 -12.50 16.56
C SER A 94 -3.53 -11.79 15.62
N ILE A 95 -2.22 -11.97 15.82
CA ILE A 95 -1.18 -11.44 14.91
C ILE A 95 -1.32 -12.08 13.53
N TYR A 96 -1.52 -13.38 13.49
CA TYR A 96 -1.66 -14.14 12.24
C TYR A 96 -2.90 -13.72 11.46
N ASN A 97 -4.07 -13.58 12.10
CA ASN A 97 -5.28 -13.11 11.43
C ASN A 97 -5.11 -11.69 10.90
N TYR A 98 -4.50 -10.79 11.67
CA TYR A 98 -4.23 -9.43 11.23
C TYR A 98 -3.27 -9.39 10.03
N ALA A 99 -2.14 -10.10 10.11
CA ALA A 99 -1.18 -10.22 9.02
C ALA A 99 -1.82 -10.86 7.77
N LYS A 100 -2.72 -11.84 7.93
CA LYS A 100 -3.46 -12.47 6.82
C LYS A 100 -4.39 -11.48 6.12
N THR A 101 -5.13 -10.67 6.88
CA THR A 101 -5.99 -9.61 6.32
C THR A 101 -5.15 -8.56 5.61
N LEU A 102 -4.06 -8.09 6.22
CA LEU A 102 -3.15 -7.14 5.58
C LEU A 102 -2.53 -7.71 4.30
N ASN A 103 -2.07 -8.94 4.33
CA ASN A 103 -1.50 -9.61 3.16
C ASN A 103 -2.51 -9.69 2.01
N SER A 104 -3.79 -9.98 2.29
CA SER A 104 -4.84 -9.99 1.27
C SER A 104 -5.03 -8.62 0.62
N ILE A 105 -5.05 -7.55 1.42
CA ILE A 105 -5.23 -6.17 0.92
C ILE A 105 -4.00 -5.70 0.16
N PHE A 106 -2.80 -5.86 0.73
CA PHE A 106 -1.54 -5.49 0.09
C PHE A 106 -1.31 -6.26 -1.20
N ASN A 107 -1.61 -7.56 -1.24
CA ASN A 107 -1.44 -8.35 -2.45
C ASN A 107 -2.27 -7.78 -3.61
N GLN A 108 -3.51 -7.35 -3.35
CA GLN A 108 -4.35 -6.72 -4.36
C GLN A 108 -3.81 -5.35 -4.79
N VAL A 109 -3.39 -4.51 -3.85
CA VAL A 109 -2.82 -3.19 -4.14
C VAL A 109 -1.51 -3.29 -4.93
N LEU A 110 -0.59 -4.15 -4.49
CA LEU A 110 0.68 -4.40 -5.18
C LEU A 110 0.45 -4.93 -6.59
N PHE A 111 -0.51 -5.86 -6.77
CA PHE A 111 -0.84 -6.37 -8.09
C PHE A 111 -1.30 -5.26 -9.04
N CYS A 112 -2.25 -4.42 -8.61
CA CYS A 112 -2.71 -3.27 -9.41
C CYS A 112 -1.57 -2.29 -9.71
N GLN A 113 -0.71 -2.02 -8.73
CA GLN A 113 0.42 -1.12 -8.88
C GLN A 113 1.45 -1.63 -9.90
N PHE A 114 1.89 -2.89 -9.78
CA PHE A 114 2.82 -3.50 -10.72
C PHE A 114 2.24 -3.59 -12.12
N PHE A 115 0.97 -3.98 -12.24
CA PHE A 115 0.29 -4.03 -13.53
C PHE A 115 0.23 -2.64 -14.19
N GLY A 116 -0.12 -1.60 -13.44
CA GLY A 116 -0.12 -0.22 -13.89
C GLY A 116 1.26 0.25 -14.33
N SER A 117 2.31 -0.05 -13.57
CA SER A 117 3.68 0.32 -13.92
C SER A 117 4.19 -0.39 -15.17
N ILE A 118 3.84 -1.66 -15.39
CA ILE A 118 4.20 -2.38 -16.61
C ILE A 118 3.55 -1.72 -17.82
N LEU A 119 2.23 -1.46 -17.76
CA LEU A 119 1.52 -0.78 -18.84
C LEU A 119 2.12 0.60 -19.13
N LEU A 120 2.37 1.39 -18.09
CA LEU A 120 2.95 2.72 -18.21
C LEU A 120 4.36 2.68 -18.80
N LEU A 121 5.21 1.74 -18.37
CA LEU A 121 6.55 1.56 -18.93
C LEU A 121 6.47 1.16 -20.41
N CYS A 122 5.61 0.22 -20.77
CA CYS A 122 5.40 -0.19 -22.17
C CYS A 122 4.93 0.99 -23.03
N THR A 123 3.97 1.79 -22.56
CA THR A 123 3.49 2.99 -23.26
C THR A 123 4.58 4.05 -23.36
N SER A 124 5.33 4.32 -22.29
CA SER A 124 6.42 5.29 -22.29
C SER A 124 7.51 4.90 -23.30
N VAL A 125 7.93 3.62 -23.32
CA VAL A 125 8.91 3.12 -24.30
C VAL A 125 8.38 3.21 -25.73
N TYR A 126 7.11 2.85 -25.95
CA TYR A 126 6.47 2.98 -27.26
C TYR A 126 6.37 4.45 -27.72
N TYR A 127 6.03 5.36 -26.80
CA TYR A 127 5.91 6.79 -27.08
C TYR A 127 7.27 7.40 -27.43
N ILE A 128 8.32 7.06 -26.69
CA ILE A 128 9.70 7.47 -26.98
C ILE A 128 10.14 6.97 -28.37
N SER A 129 9.76 5.74 -28.73
CA SER A 129 10.09 5.13 -30.02
C SER A 129 9.39 5.82 -31.19
N THR A 130 8.20 6.38 -30.98
CA THR A 130 7.36 6.96 -32.05
C THR A 130 7.44 8.47 -32.16
N HIS A 131 7.63 9.19 -31.05
CA HIS A 131 7.71 10.66 -30.98
C HIS A 131 9.10 11.10 -30.49
N ILE A 132 9.97 11.46 -31.44
CA ILE A 132 11.36 11.90 -31.20
C ILE A 132 11.38 13.40 -30.84
N THR A 133 10.78 13.78 -29.72
CA THR A 133 10.81 15.16 -29.22
C THR A 133 11.33 15.15 -27.78
N GLY A 134 12.61 15.50 -27.59
CA GLY A 134 13.33 15.27 -26.33
C GLY A 134 12.71 15.91 -25.08
N SER A 135 11.97 17.01 -25.24
CA SER A 135 11.29 17.72 -24.16
C SER A 135 10.16 16.88 -23.52
N GLU A 136 9.27 16.29 -24.31
CA GLU A 136 8.13 15.52 -23.80
C GLU A 136 8.57 14.19 -23.19
N VAL A 137 9.59 13.57 -23.78
CA VAL A 137 10.26 12.36 -23.27
C VAL A 137 10.84 12.57 -21.88
N ALA A 138 11.48 13.73 -21.64
CA ALA A 138 12.05 14.05 -20.32
C ALA A 138 10.95 14.14 -19.24
N THR A 139 9.83 14.80 -19.53
CA THR A 139 8.71 14.89 -18.60
C THR A 139 8.03 13.55 -18.32
N MET A 140 7.80 12.72 -19.35
CA MET A 140 7.18 11.40 -19.19
C MET A 140 8.10 10.42 -18.45
N SER A 141 9.40 10.48 -18.70
CA SER A 141 10.38 9.64 -18.01
C SER A 141 10.56 10.04 -16.55
N MET A 142 10.64 11.35 -16.23
CA MET A 142 10.66 11.82 -14.84
C MET A 142 9.43 11.38 -14.06
N TYR A 143 8.24 11.51 -14.66
CA TYR A 143 6.99 11.02 -14.05
C TYR A 143 7.05 9.51 -13.79
N THR A 144 7.50 8.74 -14.78
CA THR A 144 7.67 7.28 -14.68
C THR A 144 8.62 6.90 -13.53
N VAL A 145 9.80 7.55 -13.44
CA VAL A 145 10.79 7.31 -12.38
C VAL A 145 10.24 7.67 -11.00
N CYS A 146 9.47 8.76 -10.88
CA CYS A 146 8.81 9.13 -9.63
C CYS A 146 7.83 8.04 -9.16
N MET A 147 6.98 7.53 -10.06
CA MET A 147 6.05 6.45 -9.74
C MET A 147 6.78 5.16 -9.33
N PHE A 148 7.90 4.83 -9.98
CA PHE A 148 8.74 3.69 -9.57
C PHE A 148 9.38 3.88 -8.19
N ALA A 149 9.84 5.10 -7.87
CA ALA A 149 10.40 5.39 -6.56
C ALA A 149 9.37 5.19 -5.44
N GLN A 150 8.11 5.60 -5.66
CA GLN A 150 7.03 5.35 -4.72
C GLN A 150 6.83 3.85 -4.47
N ILE A 151 6.84 3.03 -5.53
CA ILE A 151 6.73 1.57 -5.44
C ILE A 151 7.89 0.96 -4.68
N PHE A 152 9.11 1.43 -4.94
CA PHE A 152 10.28 0.92 -4.25
C PHE A 152 10.21 1.18 -2.74
N VAL A 153 9.79 2.38 -2.34
CA VAL A 153 9.56 2.72 -0.93
C VAL A 153 8.47 1.83 -0.33
N TYR A 154 7.39 1.53 -1.05
CA TYR A 154 6.37 0.59 -0.59
C TYR A 154 6.89 -0.83 -0.41
N CYS A 155 7.62 -1.35 -1.38
CA CYS A 155 8.24 -2.68 -1.31
C CYS A 155 9.25 -2.76 -0.16
N TRP A 156 10.01 -1.68 0.07
CA TRP A 156 10.97 -1.57 1.18
C TRP A 156 10.26 -1.67 2.53
N SER A 157 9.21 -0.88 2.74
CA SER A 157 8.42 -0.93 3.97
C SER A 157 7.76 -2.30 4.18
N GLY A 158 7.28 -2.94 3.12
CA GLY A 158 6.73 -4.30 3.19
C GLY A 158 7.77 -5.34 3.61
N ASN A 159 8.99 -5.24 3.08
CA ASN A 159 10.10 -6.13 3.43
C ASN A 159 10.51 -6.01 4.91
N GLU A 160 10.61 -4.78 5.43
CA GLU A 160 10.88 -4.52 6.85
C GLU A 160 9.83 -5.16 7.77
N VAL A 161 8.55 -5.06 7.40
CA VAL A 161 7.45 -5.68 8.14
C VAL A 161 7.60 -7.22 8.16
N ILE A 162 7.90 -7.83 7.00
CA ILE A 162 8.10 -9.28 6.90
C ILE A 162 9.27 -9.75 7.77
N LEU A 163 10.40 -9.04 7.72
CA LEU A 163 11.59 -9.35 8.51
C LEU A 163 11.31 -9.29 10.02
N LYS A 164 10.59 -8.26 10.47
CA LYS A 164 10.16 -8.15 11.88
C LYS A 164 9.25 -9.31 12.29
N VAL A 165 8.27 -9.68 11.46
CA VAL A 165 7.36 -10.81 11.75
C VAL A 165 8.14 -12.13 11.88
N ILE A 166 9.07 -12.40 10.97
CA ILE A 166 9.91 -13.60 11.01
C ILE A 166 10.79 -13.62 12.28
N SER A 167 11.38 -12.48 12.64
CA SER A 167 12.18 -12.34 13.86
C SER A 167 11.37 -12.62 15.13
N HIS A 168 10.13 -12.09 15.22
CA HIS A 168 9.23 -12.36 16.35
C HIS A 168 8.78 -13.83 16.42
N LEU A 169 8.51 -14.47 15.28
CA LEU A 169 8.19 -15.90 15.21
C LEU A 169 9.37 -16.75 15.70
N TYR A 170 10.58 -16.45 15.24
CA TYR A 170 11.80 -17.14 15.67
C TYR A 170 12.02 -17.02 17.18
N LYS A 171 11.87 -15.81 17.74
CA LYS A 171 12.03 -15.55 19.18
C LYS A 171 10.96 -16.29 20.02
N SER A 172 9.75 -16.40 19.50
CA SER A 172 8.69 -17.17 20.15
C SER A 172 8.94 -18.69 20.07
N TYR A 173 9.50 -19.18 18.98
CA TYR A 173 9.86 -20.59 18.80
C TYR A 173 11.00 -21.00 19.75
N VAL A 174 12.03 -20.15 19.88
CA VAL A 174 13.13 -20.35 20.83
C VAL A 174 12.65 -20.36 22.27
N ASN A 175 11.76 -19.43 22.65
CA ASN A 175 11.17 -19.43 24.00
C ASN A 175 10.30 -20.66 24.27
N LEU A 176 9.58 -21.18 23.28
CA LEU A 176 8.85 -22.45 23.42
C LEU A 176 9.80 -23.65 23.58
N CYS A 177 10.93 -23.65 22.87
CA CYS A 177 11.93 -24.72 22.95
C CYS A 177 12.72 -24.72 24.27
N PHE A 178 12.84 -23.56 24.93
CA PHE A 178 13.47 -23.42 26.26
C PHE A 178 12.52 -23.75 27.42
N LEU A 179 11.20 -23.81 27.18
CA LEU A 179 10.17 -24.10 28.17
C LEU A 179 9.77 -25.59 28.22
N ASN A 180 10.37 -26.42 27.36
CA ASN A 180 10.17 -27.87 27.26
C ASN A 180 11.48 -28.60 27.56
#